data_AF-A0A4Q3MJZ2-F1
#
_entry.id   AF-A0A4Q3MJZ2-F1
#
_cell.length_a   1.000
_cell.length_b   1.000
_cell.length_c   1.000
_cell.angle_alpha   90.00
_cell.angle_beta   90.00
_cell.angle_gamma   90.00
#
_symmetry.space_group_name_H-M   'P 1'
#
loop_
_entity.id
_entity.type
_entity.pdbx_description
1 polymer ?
#
loop_
_entity_poly.entity_id
_entity_poly.type
_entity_poly.pdbx_seq_one_letter_code
_entity_poly.pdbx_strand_id
1 'polypeptide(L)'
;MNQRLQICQEVETAGEAGLKGITANPRFRSISQRAKAVILQDAVDEGLIEGFRILQAHHYFRLTEAGRFYLQTAITGPKAHSILDEIEAEMAGEA
;
A
#
# COMPACT_ATOMS: atom_id res chain seq x y z
N MET A 1 7.91 9.58 -2.28
CA MET A 1 7.13 8.33 -2.40
C MET A 1 5.94 8.42 -1.45
N ASN A 2 4.72 8.18 -1.92
CA ASN A 2 3.50 8.33 -1.11
C ASN A 2 3.48 7.22 -0.02
N GLN A 3 3.44 7.60 1.26
CA GLN A 3 3.51 6.66 2.38
C GLN A 3 2.38 5.62 2.35
N ARG A 4 1.20 5.98 1.81
CA ARG A 4 0.06 5.07 1.64
C ARG A 4 0.33 4.00 0.59
N LEU A 5 0.92 4.39 -0.54
CA LEU A 5 1.31 3.47 -1.60
C LEU A 5 2.31 2.44 -1.07
N GLN A 6 3.30 2.89 -0.30
CA GLN A 6 4.28 2.00 0.30
C GLN A 6 3.64 0.99 1.26
N ILE A 7 2.71 1.41 2.12
CA ILE A 7 1.99 0.47 3.00
C ILE A 7 1.16 -0.52 2.18
N CYS A 8 0.45 -0.06 1.15
CA CYS A 8 -0.34 -0.97 0.32
C CYS A 8 0.56 -2.03 -0.35
N GLN A 9 1.74 -1.63 -0.84
CA GLN A 9 2.74 -2.55 -1.41
C GLN A 9 3.29 -3.54 -0.36
N GLU A 10 3.59 -3.06 0.85
CA GLU A 10 4.03 -3.92 1.96
C GLU A 10 2.96 -4.96 2.33
N VAL A 11 1.69 -4.55 2.35
CA VAL A 11 0.56 -5.45 2.61
C VAL A 11 0.35 -6.44 1.46
N GLU A 12 0.49 -6.00 0.21
CA GLU A 12 0.44 -6.89 -0.96
C GLU A 12 1.51 -7.98 -0.89
N THR A 13 2.75 -7.57 -0.60
CA THR A 13 3.91 -8.45 -0.50
C THR A 13 3.75 -9.49 0.62
N ALA A 14 3.07 -9.12 1.72
CA ALA A 14 2.81 -10.03 2.83
C ALA A 14 1.77 -11.13 2.50
N GLY A 15 0.99 -10.97 1.43
CA GLY A 15 0.02 -11.96 0.96
C GLY A 15 -0.98 -12.38 2.04
N GLU A 16 -1.31 -13.68 2.08
CA GLU A 16 -2.29 -14.22 3.03
C GLU A 16 -1.83 -14.18 4.50
N ALA A 17 -0.52 -14.11 4.74
CA ALA A 17 0.00 -13.96 6.10
C ALA A 17 -0.39 -12.60 6.71
N GLY A 18 -0.63 -11.61 5.86
CA GLY A 18 -0.94 -10.24 6.24
C GLY A 18 0.28 -9.50 6.77
N LEU A 19 0.29 -8.18 6.60
CA LEU A 19 1.37 -7.36 7.12
C LEU A 19 1.30 -7.33 8.63
N LYS A 20 2.36 -7.81 9.29
CA LYS A 20 2.53 -7.63 10.74
C LYS A 20 2.64 -6.13 11.02
N GLY A 21 1.60 -5.61 11.64
CA GLY A 21 1.52 -4.21 12.01
C GLY A 21 2.15 -3.94 13.36
N ILE A 22 1.46 -3.13 14.15
CA ILE A 22 1.91 -2.65 15.45
C ILE A 22 1.41 -3.52 16.59
N THR A 23 2.05 -3.36 17.75
CA THR A 23 1.58 -3.96 19.00
C THR A 23 0.16 -3.48 19.30
N ALA A 24 -0.71 -4.46 19.62
CA ALA A 24 -2.13 -4.22 19.87
C ALA A 24 -2.34 -3.31 21.07
N ASN A 25 -1.55 -3.48 22.13
CA ASN A 25 -1.56 -2.59 23.28
C ASN A 25 -0.75 -1.31 22.98
N PRO A 26 -1.39 -0.12 22.97
CA PRO A 26 -0.71 1.16 22.69
C PRO A 26 0.41 1.50 23.68
N ARG A 27 0.34 0.99 24.92
CA ARG A 27 1.34 1.27 25.97
C ARG A 27 2.71 0.66 25.67
N PHE A 28 2.75 -0.42 24.89
CA PHE A 28 3.98 -1.11 24.51
C PHE A 28 4.53 -0.65 23.16
N ARG A 29 3.92 0.38 22.53
CA ARG A 29 4.39 0.90 21.25
C ARG A 29 5.63 1.77 21.45
N SER A 30 6.72 1.42 20.77
CA SER A 30 7.88 2.29 20.63
C SER A 30 7.51 3.59 19.88
N ILE A 31 8.38 4.60 19.93
CA ILE A 31 8.18 5.85 19.18
C ILE A 31 8.02 5.58 17.67
N SER A 32 8.84 4.69 17.10
CA SER A 32 8.74 4.29 15.69
C SER A 32 7.43 3.56 15.38
N GLN A 33 6.93 2.74 16.31
CA GLN A 33 5.63 2.08 16.14
C GLN A 33 4.45 3.04 16.24
N ARG A 34 4.57 4.17 16.97
CA ARG A 34 3.51 5.20 16.99
C ARG A 34 3.38 5.91 15.65
N ALA A 35 4.50 6.28 15.02
CA ALA A 35 4.47 6.86 13.67
C ALA A 35 3.87 5.86 12.66
N LYS A 36 4.32 4.60 12.68
CA LYS A 36 3.73 3.54 11.83
C LYS A 36 2.24 3.33 12.10
N ALA A 37 1.80 3.45 13.35
CA ALA A 37 0.39 3.33 13.73
C ALA A 37 -0.49 4.39 13.07
N VAL A 38 -0.01 5.64 13.01
CA VAL A 38 -0.75 6.74 12.39
C VAL A 38 -0.95 6.47 10.90
N ILE A 39 0.10 6.06 10.19
CA ILE A 39 0.02 5.79 8.75
C ILE A 39 -0.86 4.57 8.46
N LEU A 40 -0.77 3.51 9.30
CA LEU A 40 -1.67 2.36 9.19
C LEU A 40 -3.13 2.75 9.44
N GLN A 41 -3.39 3.60 10.44
CA GLN A 41 -4.74 4.06 10.74
C GLN A 41 -5.31 4.88 9.58
N ASP A 42 -4.51 5.80 9.04
CA ASP A 42 -4.87 6.61 7.88
C ASP A 42 -5.22 5.73 6.65
N ALA A 43 -4.44 4.67 6.38
CA ALA A 43 -4.75 3.72 5.31
C ALA A 43 -6.00 2.86 5.58
N VAL A 44 -6.33 2.62 6.85
CA VAL A 44 -7.58 1.95 7.26
C VAL A 44 -8.78 2.89 7.09
N ASP A 45 -8.65 4.15 7.51
CA ASP A 45 -9.71 5.15 7.45
C ASP A 45 -10.09 5.46 5.99
N GLU A 46 -9.11 5.43 5.07
CA GLU A 46 -9.31 5.54 3.62
C GLU A 46 -9.82 4.23 2.98
N GLY A 47 -9.99 3.16 3.77
CA GLY A 47 -10.52 1.88 3.30
C GLY A 47 -9.58 1.08 2.39
N LEU A 48 -8.28 1.39 2.35
CA LEU A 48 -7.29 0.72 1.50
C LEU A 48 -6.81 -0.61 2.10
N ILE A 49 -6.71 -0.66 3.42
CA ILE A 49 -6.33 -1.86 4.17
C ILE A 49 -7.32 -2.09 5.31
N GLU A 50 -7.41 -3.33 5.78
CA GLU A 50 -8.24 -3.65 6.94
C GLU A 50 -7.48 -4.56 7.91
N GLY A 51 -7.71 -4.34 9.21
CA GLY A 51 -7.21 -5.22 10.25
C GLY A 51 -8.07 -6.47 10.34
N PHE A 52 -7.49 -7.66 10.14
CA PHE A 52 -8.27 -8.90 10.04
C PHE A 52 -7.98 -9.93 11.14
N ARG A 53 -6.84 -9.82 11.85
CA ARG A 53 -6.55 -10.68 13.01
C ARG A 53 -5.54 -10.05 13.97
N ILE A 54 -5.54 -10.56 15.21
CA ILE A 54 -4.50 -10.31 16.20
C ILE A 54 -3.76 -11.63 16.46
N LEU A 55 -2.45 -11.64 16.23
CA LEU A 55 -1.57 -12.78 16.54
C LEU A 55 -0.43 -12.29 17.42
N GLN A 56 -0.13 -13.03 18.49
CA GLN A 56 1.01 -12.76 19.37
C GLN A 56 1.09 -11.26 19.78
N ALA A 57 -0.06 -10.69 20.17
CA ALA A 57 -0.22 -9.28 20.56
C ALA A 57 0.08 -8.22 19.48
N HIS A 58 0.03 -8.57 18.19
CA HIS A 58 0.18 -7.63 17.07
C HIS A 58 -1.05 -7.65 16.17
N HIS A 59 -1.43 -6.49 15.62
CA HIS A 59 -2.44 -6.40 14.57
C HIS A 59 -1.86 -6.82 13.23
N TYR A 60 -2.65 -7.52 12.43
CA TYR A 60 -2.31 -7.90 11.06
C TYR A 60 -3.29 -7.26 10.10
N PHE A 61 -2.75 -6.76 9.00
CA PHE A 61 -3.48 -6.01 7.99
C PHE A 61 -3.46 -6.74 6.65
N ARG A 62 -4.56 -6.64 5.90
CA ARG A 62 -4.68 -7.15 4.54
C ARG A 62 -5.23 -6.07 3.62
N LEU A 63 -5.01 -6.22 2.32
CA LEU A 63 -5.55 -5.32 1.32
C LEU A 63 -7.04 -5.54 1.13
N THR A 64 -7.76 -4.43 1.06
CA THR A 64 -9.14 -4.42 0.56
C THR A 64 -9.14 -4.44 -0.97
N GLU A 65 -10.31 -4.55 -1.59
CA GLU A 65 -10.45 -4.37 -3.05
C GLU A 65 -10.07 -2.95 -3.48
N ALA A 66 -10.45 -1.94 -2.70
CA ALA A 66 -10.07 -0.55 -2.96
C ALA A 66 -8.54 -0.35 -2.90
N GLY A 67 -7.86 -0.97 -1.93
CA GLY A 67 -6.39 -0.95 -1.86
C GLY A 67 -5.73 -1.63 -3.05
N ARG A 68 -6.27 -2.77 -3.51
CA ARG A 68 -5.80 -3.44 -4.73
C ARG A 68 -5.96 -2.56 -5.97
N PHE A 69 -7.12 -1.92 -6.12
CA PHE A 69 -7.37 -0.98 -7.21
C PHE A 69 -6.44 0.25 -7.14
N TYR A 70 -6.20 0.78 -5.95
CA TYR A 70 -5.26 1.88 -5.71
C TYR A 70 -3.83 1.53 -6.14
N LEU A 71 -3.36 0.31 -5.83
CA LEU A 71 -2.06 -0.19 -6.28
C LEU A 71 -1.99 -0.33 -7.80
N GLN A 72 -3.02 -0.95 -8.40
CA GLN A 72 -3.08 -1.14 -9.85
C GLN A 72 -3.09 0.20 -10.59
N THR A 73 -3.82 1.20 -10.12
CA THR A 73 -3.86 2.53 -10.75
C THR A 73 -2.54 3.29 -10.58
N ALA A 74 -1.91 3.20 -9.41
CA ALA A 74 -0.61 3.80 -9.16
C ALA A 74 0.51 3.20 -10.03
N ILE A 75 0.43 1.91 -10.38
CA ILE A 75 1.41 1.24 -11.25
C ILE A 75 1.06 1.43 -12.73
N THR A 76 -0.22 1.26 -13.09
CA THR A 76 -0.68 1.27 -14.49
C THR A 76 -0.62 2.68 -15.08
N GLY A 77 -0.91 3.73 -14.30
CA GLY A 77 -0.90 5.10 -14.81
C GLY A 77 0.45 5.51 -15.43
N PRO A 78 1.56 5.44 -14.66
CA PRO A 78 2.89 5.76 -15.18
C PRO A 78 3.33 4.83 -16.30
N LYS A 79 3.04 3.53 -16.21
CA LYS A 79 3.42 2.56 -17.24
C LYS A 79 2.65 2.77 -18.55
N ALA A 80 1.37 3.08 -18.46
CA ALA A 80 0.54 3.41 -19.63
C ALA A 80 1.01 4.72 -20.28
N HIS A 81 1.38 5.74 -19.49
CA HIS A 81 1.99 6.96 -20.03
C HIS A 81 3.30 6.66 -20.77
N SER A 82 4.22 5.89 -20.16
CA SER A 82 5.49 5.50 -20.81
C SER A 82 5.28 4.80 -22.14
N ILE A 83 4.31 3.88 -22.22
CA ILE A 83 4.00 3.16 -23.46
C ILE A 83 3.42 4.12 -24.52
N LEU A 84 2.56 5.06 -24.13
CA LEU A 84 2.02 6.06 -25.05
C LEU A 84 3.11 6.99 -25.57
N ASP A 85 4.02 7.46 -24.70
CA ASP A 85 5.16 8.29 -25.08
C ASP A 85 6.08 7.56 -26.07
N GLU A 86 6.31 6.25 -25.88
CA GLU A 86 7.07 5.40 -26.82
C GLU A 86 6.39 5.30 -28.18
N ILE A 87 5.07 5.08 -28.22
CA ILE A 87 4.29 5.01 -29.47
C ILE A 87 4.32 6.36 -30.22
N GLU A 88 4.16 7.47 -29.50
CA GLU A 88 4.21 8.82 -30.10
C GLU A 88 5.60 9.14 -30.66
N ALA A 89 6.67 8.72 -29.97
CA ALA A 89 8.04 8.90 -30.44
C ALA A 89 8.35 8.06 -31.70
N GLU A 90 7.84 6.82 -31.78
CA GLU A 90 7.95 5.99 -32.99
C GLU A 90 7.21 6.64 -34.17
N MET A 91 5.98 7.10 -33.96
CA MET A 91 5.17 7.77 -35.00
C MET A 91 5.79 9.09 -35.48
N ALA A 92 6.47 9.84 -34.59
CA ALA A 92 7.15 11.08 -34.95
C ALA A 92 8.48 10.87 -35.70
N GLY A 93 9.10 9.70 -35.55
CA GLY A 93 10.34 9.31 -36.23
C GLY A 93 10.15 8.69 -37.62
N GLU A 94 8.94 8.28 -37.96
CA GLU A 94 8.59 7.70 -39.28
C GLU A 94 8.10 8.76 -40.31
N ALA A 95 8.18 10.05 -39.99
CA ALA A 95 7.75 11.17 -40.85
C ALA A 95 8.86 11.77 -41.73
#